data_AF-A0A8J2WJA2-F1
#
_entry.id   AF-A0A8J2WJA2-F1
#
_cell.length_a   1.000
_cell.length_b   1.000
_cell.length_c   1.000
_cell.angle_alpha   90.00
_cell.angle_beta   90.00
_cell.angle_gamma   90.00
#
_symmetry.space_group_name_H-M   'P 1'
#
loop_
_entity.id
_entity.type
_entity.pdbx_description
1 polymer ?
#
loop_
_entity_poly.entity_id
_entity_poly.type
_entity_poly.pdbx_seq_one_letter_code
_entity_poly.pdbx_strand_id
1 'polypeptide(L)'
;MNQRYKVPSPRSQLVVVSEERKYPLDGIAVYYFKLNVKKMLTEDNVHRDLMVGMCDAMEEELISNFIQLLQHVYRPALESLLFFADEGPDKTRVYEEVLMAIQSLYSSLKVSENILKHDNTLLAQRQVDNLDLPNESKKRADFIRHPDTVAKAEKIATDWLSMIERENCESEMLRRDCDDDSPRDEIEYWKTRSTRLNLIQQQFNSPQVALVVQCLNVNRSKLMKRWVEALRKLTHCCHEANNNTLYLSDFENHCKTLYVWDPIRLLPTINQLLSTVRLICCVSLYYNTSERITSLLVKITNELIRSCRRHITSHGRETVWSRPASIVKPLLQDCLNLHTAYRSAYANMKQDLESYQKSVQQSQQNQQQAKEQSTLTCSEHSVFGKFDAFCARLRKIVRLYDVIDKHEILLKSRMEGLLQEEEVMDEILRRYHAAVKDITSRPYDYLNHRMLGFDQHMAEFEARLNDLKLYVGSYLERAYDPVWETAQAMRFLQKFQRIGRVIPVVAMEIKHNRILNQLLADMDRLSRVLAKFGDEPPIPNNFSPTTGKMMWCATLQRCLELRLEEHAPILHSETGRQVFRKYKNVLTTIVQLGNNHLRNWALLNVCSSIKFTF
;
A
#
# COMPACT_ATOMS: atom_id res chain seq x y z
N MET A 1 48.24 -16.80 -0.06
CA MET A 1 49.06 -16.40 -1.23
C MET A 1 49.22 -14.89 -1.19
N ASN A 2 50.43 -14.42 -0.89
CA ASN A 2 50.80 -13.01 -0.82
C ASN A 2 50.68 -12.35 -2.20
N GLN A 3 49.65 -11.54 -2.43
CA GLN A 3 49.74 -10.48 -3.43
C GLN A 3 50.22 -9.21 -2.73
N ARG A 4 51.50 -8.92 -2.97
CA ARG A 4 52.17 -7.68 -2.59
C ARG A 4 51.38 -6.50 -3.18
N TYR A 5 50.76 -5.71 -2.32
CA TYR A 5 50.42 -4.32 -2.64
C TYR A 5 51.69 -3.62 -3.11
N LYS A 6 51.76 -3.31 -4.41
CA LYS A 6 52.75 -2.37 -4.93
C LYS A 6 52.41 -1.01 -4.31
N VAL A 7 53.24 -0.60 -3.35
CA VAL A 7 53.26 0.77 -2.84
C VAL A 7 53.57 1.71 -4.02
N PRO A 8 52.66 2.62 -4.41
CA PRO A 8 53.04 3.73 -5.26
C PRO A 8 53.75 4.76 -4.39
N SER A 9 54.98 5.12 -4.75
CA SER A 9 55.66 6.30 -4.20
C SER A 9 56.46 6.98 -5.32
N PRO A 10 56.68 8.31 -5.33
CA PRO A 10 56.23 9.32 -4.35
C PRO A 10 55.56 10.57 -4.98
N ARG A 11 54.93 11.37 -4.10
CA ARG A 11 54.29 12.69 -4.30
C ARG A 11 52.83 12.69 -4.76
N SER A 12 51.95 12.07 -3.97
CA SER A 12 50.67 12.73 -3.69
C SER A 12 50.98 14.04 -2.96
N GLN A 13 51.07 15.15 -3.69
CA GLN A 13 51.16 16.48 -3.08
C GLN A 13 49.87 16.71 -2.31
N LEU A 14 49.95 16.75 -0.98
CA LEU A 14 48.86 17.28 -0.16
C LEU A 14 48.76 18.78 -0.45
N VAL A 15 47.85 19.17 -1.33
CA VAL A 15 47.60 20.57 -1.66
C VAL A 15 46.53 21.09 -0.71
N VAL A 16 46.93 21.90 0.27
CA VAL A 16 45.99 22.61 1.15
C VAL A 16 45.63 23.93 0.47
N VAL A 17 44.40 24.04 -0.04
CA VAL A 17 43.91 25.24 -0.72
C VAL A 17 43.04 26.03 0.26
N SER A 18 43.52 27.19 0.73
CA SER A 18 42.77 28.09 1.62
C SER A 18 42.17 29.31 0.91
N GLU A 19 42.57 29.62 -0.33
CA GLU A 19 42.10 30.80 -1.10
C GLU A 19 42.09 30.54 -2.61
N GLU A 20 41.03 31.05 -3.28
CA GLU A 20 40.68 31.31 -4.71
C GLU A 20 41.43 30.67 -5.91
N ARG A 21 42.43 29.80 -5.72
CA ARG A 21 43.14 29.10 -6.80
C ARG A 21 42.41 27.82 -7.16
N LYS A 22 42.02 27.72 -8.44
CA LYS A 22 41.42 26.52 -9.02
C LYS A 22 42.52 25.50 -9.29
N TYR A 23 42.49 24.38 -8.57
CA TYR A 23 43.31 23.20 -8.87
C TYR A 23 42.42 22.10 -9.47
N PRO A 24 42.89 21.36 -10.49
CA PRO A 24 42.20 20.18 -10.98
C PRO A 24 42.14 19.11 -9.89
N LEU A 25 40.99 18.45 -9.78
CA LEU A 25 40.75 17.43 -8.76
C LEU A 25 41.01 16.04 -9.35
N ASP A 26 42.24 15.57 -9.21
CA ASP A 26 42.70 14.29 -9.79
C ASP A 26 42.86 13.18 -8.71
N GLY A 27 42.20 13.33 -7.55
CA GLY A 27 42.33 12.41 -6.42
C GLY A 27 41.34 12.65 -5.28
N ILE A 28 41.68 12.20 -4.07
CA ILE A 28 40.82 12.38 -2.88
C ILE A 28 40.92 13.83 -2.38
N ALA A 29 39.82 14.57 -2.41
CA ALA A 29 39.66 15.84 -1.72
C ALA A 29 39.04 15.63 -0.35
N VAL A 30 39.61 16.28 0.66
CA VAL A 30 38.97 16.44 1.98
C VAL A 30 38.68 17.91 2.18
N TYR A 31 37.42 18.24 2.42
CA TYR A 31 36.98 19.61 2.68
C TYR A 31 36.55 19.76 4.14
N TYR A 32 36.76 20.97 4.66
CA TYR A 32 36.45 21.36 6.02
C TYR A 32 35.59 22.62 5.99
N PHE A 33 34.35 22.52 6.45
CA PHE A 33 33.48 23.68 6.65
C PHE A 33 33.35 23.99 8.12
N LYS A 34 33.73 25.20 8.51
CA LYS A 34 33.46 25.71 9.85
C LYS A 34 32.03 26.29 9.87
N LEU A 35 31.12 25.60 10.54
CA LEU A 35 29.71 25.99 10.60
C LEU A 35 29.51 27.28 11.41
N ASN A 36 30.31 27.49 12.45
CA ASN A 36 30.27 28.69 13.28
C ASN A 36 31.56 29.51 13.17
N VAL A 37 31.60 30.45 12.23
CA VAL A 37 32.80 31.28 11.96
C VAL A 37 33.26 32.06 13.21
N LYS A 38 32.33 32.43 14.11
CA LYS A 38 32.57 33.30 15.26
C LYS A 38 33.22 32.63 16.48
N LYS A 39 33.10 31.31 16.65
CA LYS A 39 33.69 30.59 17.78
C LYS A 39 35.05 29.99 17.41
N MET A 40 36.02 30.02 18.33
CA MET A 40 37.31 29.34 18.12
C MET A 40 37.12 27.83 18.27
N LEU A 41 37.71 27.03 17.38
CA LEU A 41 37.63 25.57 17.46
C LEU A 41 38.45 25.08 18.67
N THR A 42 37.82 24.33 19.58
CA THR A 42 38.39 23.69 20.76
C THR A 42 38.10 22.19 20.71
N GLU A 43 38.87 21.35 21.42
CA GLU A 43 38.67 19.88 21.43
C GLU A 43 37.21 19.48 21.74
N ASP A 44 36.52 20.25 22.58
CA ASP A 44 35.11 20.05 22.93
C ASP A 44 34.10 20.44 21.83
N ASN A 45 34.44 21.36 20.91
CA ASN A 45 33.48 21.86 19.90
C ASN A 45 33.76 21.39 18.48
N VAL A 46 34.92 20.76 18.21
CA VAL A 46 35.30 20.28 16.88
C VAL A 46 34.22 19.39 16.27
N HIS A 47 33.65 18.47 17.06
CA HIS A 47 32.63 17.53 16.57
C HIS A 47 31.28 18.18 16.20
N ARG A 48 31.02 19.43 16.62
CA ARG A 48 29.76 20.16 16.31
C ARG A 48 29.95 21.26 15.29
N ASP A 49 31.06 21.98 15.38
CA ASP A 49 31.30 23.20 14.61
C ASP A 49 32.15 22.97 13.36
N LEU A 50 32.70 21.77 13.17
CA LEU A 50 33.46 21.36 11.97
C LEU A 50 32.70 20.28 11.19
N MET A 51 32.29 20.61 9.97
CA MET A 51 31.80 19.62 9.01
C MET A 51 32.96 19.19 8.13
N VAL A 52 33.29 17.90 8.18
CA VAL A 52 34.32 17.29 7.33
C VAL A 52 33.62 16.45 6.27
N GLY A 53 34.04 16.58 5.02
CA GLY A 53 33.63 15.67 3.98
C GLY A 53 34.79 15.25 3.10
N MET A 54 34.64 14.09 2.49
CA MET A 54 35.61 13.50 1.59
C MET A 54 34.94 13.29 0.24
N CYS A 55 35.57 13.76 -0.83
CA CYS A 55 35.18 13.53 -2.20
C CYS A 55 36.29 12.75 -2.89
N ASP A 56 35.98 11.54 -3.36
CA ASP A 56 36.90 10.79 -4.20
C ASP A 56 36.66 11.12 -5.68
N ALA A 57 37.71 11.53 -6.38
CA ALA A 57 37.71 11.81 -7.81
C ALA A 57 38.71 10.93 -8.59
N MET A 58 39.29 9.89 -7.98
CA MET A 58 40.32 9.06 -8.60
C MET A 58 39.88 8.31 -9.87
N GLU A 59 38.57 8.08 -10.06
CA GLU A 59 38.03 7.28 -11.17
C GLU A 59 36.99 8.02 -12.03
N GLU A 60 37.01 9.36 -12.08
CA GLU A 60 35.98 10.17 -12.78
C GLU A 60 34.55 10.01 -12.21
N GLU A 61 34.39 9.34 -11.06
CA GLU A 61 33.12 9.03 -10.42
C GLU A 61 32.60 10.11 -9.45
N LEU A 62 33.09 11.35 -9.55
CA LEU A 62 32.67 12.44 -8.65
C LEU A 62 31.14 12.62 -8.64
N ILE A 63 30.52 12.56 -9.82
CA ILE A 63 29.06 12.65 -9.95
C ILE A 63 28.37 11.44 -9.32
N SER A 64 28.88 10.22 -9.55
CA SER A 64 28.36 8.99 -8.96
C SER A 64 28.37 9.06 -7.42
N ASN A 65 29.48 9.52 -6.84
CA ASN A 65 29.64 9.70 -5.40
C ASN A 65 28.62 10.70 -4.83
N PHE A 66 28.40 11.83 -5.53
CA PHE A 66 27.42 12.81 -5.11
C PHE A 66 25.97 12.30 -5.23
N ILE A 67 25.65 11.53 -6.27
CA ILE A 67 24.36 10.85 -6.44
C ILE A 67 24.10 9.88 -5.29
N GLN A 68 25.07 9.04 -4.95
CA GLN A 68 24.95 8.10 -3.82
C GLN A 68 24.72 8.83 -2.50
N LEU A 69 25.42 9.95 -2.28
CA LEU A 69 25.31 10.74 -1.05
C LEU A 69 23.92 11.41 -0.95
N LEU A 70 23.40 11.97 -2.04
CA LEU A 70 22.03 12.49 -2.10
C LEU A 70 20.98 11.40 -1.84
N GLN A 71 21.15 10.22 -2.44
CA GLN A 71 20.16 9.14 -2.40
C GLN A 71 20.14 8.38 -1.06
N HIS A 72 21.31 8.06 -0.51
CA HIS A 72 21.44 7.17 0.65
C HIS A 72 21.64 7.91 1.97
N VAL A 73 22.08 9.17 1.95
CA VAL A 73 22.34 9.95 3.18
C VAL A 73 21.34 11.09 3.32
N TYR A 74 21.35 12.06 2.40
CA TYR A 74 20.53 13.27 2.57
C TYR A 74 19.04 13.02 2.40
N ARG A 75 18.63 12.20 1.45
CA ARG A 75 17.21 11.89 1.25
C ARG A 75 16.60 11.20 2.48
N PRO A 76 17.15 10.10 3.03
CA PRO A 76 16.61 9.49 4.25
C PRO A 76 16.62 10.44 5.46
N ALA A 77 17.66 11.28 5.58
CA ALA A 77 17.74 12.28 6.64
C ALA A 77 16.59 13.31 6.55
N LEU A 78 16.31 13.83 5.35
CA LEU A 78 15.21 14.79 5.14
C LEU A 78 13.83 14.15 5.30
N GLU A 79 13.64 12.91 4.81
CA GLU A 79 12.41 12.15 5.04
C GLU A 79 12.21 11.89 6.55
N SER A 80 13.28 11.74 7.33
CA SER A 80 13.18 11.65 8.79
C SER A 80 12.75 12.94 9.46
N LEU A 81 13.25 14.08 9.00
CA LEU A 81 12.87 15.38 9.53
C LEU A 81 11.39 15.67 9.27
N LEU A 82 10.86 15.30 8.11
CA LEU A 82 9.42 15.37 7.80
C LEU A 82 8.54 14.58 8.76
N PHE A 83 9.00 13.41 9.20
CA PHE A 83 8.26 12.59 10.15
C PHE A 83 8.25 13.18 11.57
N PHE A 84 9.34 13.82 12.00
CA PHE A 84 9.43 14.47 13.31
C PHE A 84 8.96 15.93 13.32
N ALA A 85 8.69 16.50 12.14
CA ALA A 85 8.15 17.84 12.00
C ALA A 85 6.67 17.86 12.40
N ASP A 86 6.40 17.85 13.70
CA ASP A 86 5.10 18.23 14.27
C ASP A 86 4.88 19.77 14.21
N GLU A 87 5.61 20.45 13.31
CA GLU A 87 5.73 21.90 13.25
C GLU A 87 4.83 22.51 12.15
N GLY A 88 3.56 22.14 12.13
CA GLY A 88 2.52 22.79 11.31
C GLY A 88 2.58 22.56 9.78
N PRO A 89 1.50 22.92 9.07
CA PRO A 89 1.34 22.63 7.64
C PRO A 89 2.34 23.38 6.74
N ASP A 90 2.75 24.59 7.12
CA ASP A 90 3.64 25.43 6.30
C ASP A 90 5.07 24.88 6.22
N LYS A 91 5.63 24.39 7.33
CA LYS A 91 6.97 23.79 7.32
C LYS A 91 6.98 22.46 6.59
N THR A 92 5.92 21.67 6.71
CA THR A 92 5.72 20.42 5.94
C THR A 92 5.80 20.71 4.43
N ARG A 93 5.15 21.78 3.96
CA ARG A 93 5.21 22.19 2.55
C ARG A 93 6.62 22.57 2.10
N VAL A 94 7.37 23.31 2.92
CA VAL A 94 8.76 23.69 2.61
C VAL A 94 9.65 22.45 2.51
N TYR A 95 9.52 21.49 3.42
CA TYR A 95 10.30 20.24 3.33
C TYR A 95 9.95 19.43 2.08
N GLU A 96 8.70 19.43 1.66
CA GLU A 96 8.26 18.76 0.42
C GLU A 96 8.82 19.45 -0.83
N GLU A 97 8.79 20.77 -0.88
CA GLU A 97 9.41 21.56 -1.95
C GLU A 97 10.92 21.25 -2.04
N VAL A 98 11.60 21.14 -0.90
CA VAL A 98 13.02 20.74 -0.83
C VAL A 98 13.23 19.31 -1.31
N LEU A 99 12.39 18.35 -0.91
CA LEU A 99 12.46 16.97 -1.39
C LEU A 99 12.26 16.88 -2.91
N MET A 100 11.29 17.62 -3.46
CA MET A 100 11.06 17.69 -4.90
C MET A 100 12.26 18.30 -5.63
N ALA A 101 12.87 19.36 -5.07
CA ALA A 101 14.08 19.96 -5.62
C ALA A 101 15.27 18.99 -5.62
N ILE A 102 15.47 18.23 -4.53
CA ILE A 102 16.53 17.21 -4.44
C ILE A 102 16.28 16.08 -5.43
N GLN A 103 15.03 15.66 -5.61
CA GLN A 103 14.69 14.66 -6.63
C GLN A 103 14.97 15.17 -8.05
N SER A 104 14.71 16.44 -8.33
CA SER A 104 15.03 17.08 -9.62
C SER A 104 16.54 17.22 -9.83
N LEU A 105 17.30 17.49 -8.77
CA LEU A 105 18.76 17.54 -8.80
C LEU A 105 19.32 16.14 -9.07
N TYR A 106 18.83 15.13 -8.36
CA TYR A 106 19.20 13.73 -8.56
C TYR A 106 18.98 13.30 -10.01
N SER A 107 17.81 13.58 -10.59
CA SER A 107 17.52 13.18 -11.98
C SER A 107 18.42 13.89 -12.97
N SER A 108 18.69 15.18 -12.78
CA SER A 108 19.59 15.95 -13.62
C SER A 108 21.03 15.42 -13.56
N LEU A 109 21.52 15.11 -12.35
CA LEU A 109 22.84 14.51 -12.15
C LEU A 109 22.93 13.12 -12.75
N LYS A 110 21.88 12.31 -12.65
CA LYS A 110 21.84 10.97 -13.24
C LYS A 110 21.92 11.01 -14.76
N VAL A 111 21.23 11.95 -15.39
CA VAL A 111 21.36 12.23 -16.82
C VAL A 111 22.80 12.63 -17.16
N SER A 112 23.43 13.52 -16.38
CA SER A 112 24.83 13.91 -16.59
C SER A 112 25.81 12.75 -16.41
N GLU A 113 25.63 11.91 -15.39
CA GLU A 113 26.44 10.71 -15.14
C GLU A 113 26.36 9.75 -16.33
N ASN A 114 25.13 9.50 -16.82
CA ASN A 114 24.93 8.65 -18.00
C ASN A 114 25.58 9.25 -19.24
N ILE A 115 25.56 10.57 -19.42
CA ILE A 115 26.25 11.26 -20.51
C ILE A 115 27.78 11.14 -20.37
N LEU A 116 28.35 11.18 -19.16
CA LEU A 116 29.81 11.07 -18.99
C LEU A 116 30.32 9.63 -19.15
N LYS A 117 29.55 8.64 -18.67
CA LYS A 117 29.90 7.21 -18.75
C LYS A 117 29.93 6.66 -20.17
N HIS A 118 29.19 7.27 -21.08
CA HIS A 118 29.25 6.95 -22.48
C HIS A 118 30.29 7.86 -23.13
N ASP A 119 31.26 7.29 -23.87
CA ASP A 119 32.21 8.05 -24.72
C ASP A 119 31.42 8.94 -25.72
N ASN A 120 31.04 10.14 -25.26
CA ASN A 120 30.26 11.12 -26.03
C ASN A 120 31.17 12.06 -26.83
N THR A 121 32.48 11.88 -26.70
CA THR A 121 33.53 12.35 -27.58
C THR A 121 33.60 11.47 -28.83
N LEU A 122 32.56 11.47 -29.67
CA LEU A 122 32.63 10.80 -30.98
C LEU A 122 33.80 11.33 -31.83
N LEU A 123 34.16 12.59 -31.61
CA LEU A 123 35.34 13.24 -32.17
C LEU A 123 36.46 13.40 -31.14
N ALA A 124 36.73 12.37 -30.33
CA ALA A 124 37.92 12.39 -29.48
C ALA A 124 39.11 12.86 -30.32
N GLN A 125 39.68 14.00 -29.91
CA GLN A 125 40.80 14.72 -30.53
C GLN A 125 41.97 13.80 -30.91
N ARG A 126 42.05 12.61 -30.30
CA ARG A 126 43.06 11.56 -30.50
C ARG A 126 43.24 11.04 -31.93
N GLN A 127 42.28 11.15 -32.85
CA GLN A 127 42.50 10.74 -34.26
C GLN A 127 42.68 11.91 -35.24
N VAL A 128 42.21 13.11 -34.90
CA VAL A 128 42.24 14.27 -35.82
C VAL A 128 43.53 15.08 -35.70
N ASP A 129 44.25 14.98 -34.57
CA ASP A 129 45.59 15.55 -34.42
C ASP A 129 46.60 14.95 -35.44
N ASN A 130 46.27 13.85 -36.12
CA ASN A 130 47.08 13.25 -37.19
C ASN A 130 46.75 13.78 -38.61
N LEU A 131 45.78 14.68 -38.74
CA LEU A 131 45.49 15.42 -39.98
C LEU A 131 46.11 16.82 -39.82
N ASP A 132 47.42 16.94 -40.04
CA ASP A 132 48.12 18.22 -40.10
C ASP A 132 47.47 19.12 -41.17
N LEU A 133 46.55 19.98 -40.74
CA LEU A 133 45.77 20.86 -41.62
C LEU A 133 46.70 21.92 -42.23
N PRO A 134 46.87 21.97 -43.57
CA PRO A 134 47.60 23.05 -44.20
C PRO A 134 46.78 24.35 -44.13
N ASN A 135 47.33 25.38 -43.49
CA ASN A 135 46.67 26.69 -43.35
C ASN A 135 46.36 27.38 -44.69
N GLU A 136 47.04 27.03 -45.79
CA GLU A 136 46.88 27.68 -47.10
C GLU A 136 45.90 26.95 -48.03
N SER A 137 44.97 27.71 -48.64
CA SER A 137 43.90 27.24 -49.52
C SER A 137 44.38 26.52 -50.80
N LYS A 138 45.57 26.86 -51.32
CA LYS A 138 46.17 26.17 -52.49
C LYS A 138 46.79 24.82 -52.14
N LYS A 139 47.35 24.63 -50.94
CA LYS A 139 47.90 23.34 -50.47
C LYS A 139 46.81 22.35 -50.03
N ARG A 140 45.62 22.86 -49.65
CA ARG A 140 44.47 22.01 -49.27
C ARG A 140 43.94 21.16 -50.42
N ALA A 141 43.88 21.68 -51.65
CA ALA A 141 43.34 20.94 -52.80
C ALA A 141 44.21 19.73 -53.17
N ASP A 142 45.53 19.88 -53.13
CA ASP A 142 46.49 18.80 -53.40
C ASP A 142 46.56 17.81 -52.23
N PHE A 143 46.50 18.31 -50.99
CA PHE A 143 46.45 17.49 -49.78
C PHE A 143 45.21 16.58 -49.72
N ILE A 144 44.05 17.09 -50.13
CA ILE A 144 42.78 16.33 -50.19
C ILE A 144 42.81 15.22 -51.26
N ARG A 145 43.62 15.37 -52.32
CA ARG A 145 43.73 14.38 -53.40
C ARG A 145 44.85 13.36 -53.16
N HIS A 146 45.65 13.53 -52.11
CA HIS A 146 46.76 12.63 -51.80
C HIS A 146 46.23 11.26 -51.32
N PRO A 147 46.68 10.12 -51.90
CA PRO A 147 46.15 8.79 -51.58
C PRO A 147 46.19 8.45 -50.08
N ASP A 148 47.26 8.80 -49.38
CA ASP A 148 47.40 8.54 -47.94
C ASP A 148 46.40 9.34 -47.08
N THR A 149 46.09 10.57 -47.47
CA THR A 149 45.11 11.42 -46.80
C THR A 149 43.70 10.88 -47.01
N VAL A 150 43.41 10.38 -48.22
CA VAL A 150 42.14 9.73 -48.54
C VAL A 150 41.97 8.45 -47.73
N ALA A 151 42.98 7.59 -47.66
CA ALA A 151 42.90 6.35 -46.87
C ALA A 151 42.70 6.62 -45.37
N LYS A 152 43.38 7.64 -44.81
CA LYS A 152 43.17 8.09 -43.43
C LYS A 152 41.74 8.63 -43.22
N ALA A 153 41.26 9.47 -44.14
CA ALA A 153 39.91 10.02 -44.08
C ALA A 153 38.83 8.94 -44.20
N GLU A 154 39.01 7.93 -45.05
CA GLU A 154 38.11 6.79 -45.19
C GLU A 154 38.07 5.92 -43.93
N LYS A 155 39.22 5.70 -43.28
CA LYS A 155 39.28 4.99 -42.00
C LYS A 155 38.52 5.72 -40.91
N ILE A 156 38.82 7.01 -40.72
CA ILE A 156 38.14 7.87 -39.73
C ILE A 156 36.62 7.90 -39.98
N ALA A 157 36.21 8.06 -41.24
CA ALA A 157 34.79 8.08 -41.60
C ALA A 157 34.10 6.73 -41.37
N THR A 158 34.80 5.61 -41.53
CA THR A 158 34.26 4.26 -41.25
C THR A 158 34.05 4.05 -39.75
N ASP A 159 34.97 4.52 -38.92
CA ASP A 159 34.85 4.48 -37.45
C ASP A 159 33.65 5.34 -37.01
N TRP A 160 33.55 6.58 -37.50
CA TRP A 160 32.42 7.46 -37.24
C TRP A 160 31.08 6.87 -37.69
N LEU A 161 31.01 6.28 -38.89
CA LEU A 161 29.80 5.63 -39.41
C LEU A 161 29.34 4.48 -38.52
N SER A 162 30.27 3.63 -38.09
CA SER A 162 29.96 2.49 -37.22
C SER A 162 29.40 2.95 -35.87
N MET A 163 29.91 4.06 -35.34
CA MET A 163 29.38 4.66 -34.11
C MET A 163 27.98 5.26 -34.30
N ILE A 164 27.75 6.03 -35.38
CA ILE A 164 26.43 6.61 -35.69
C ILE A 164 25.38 5.51 -35.87
N GLU A 165 25.74 4.45 -36.59
CA GLU A 165 24.86 3.30 -36.80
C GLU A 165 24.53 2.59 -35.48
N ARG A 166 25.49 2.45 -34.57
CA ARG A 166 25.24 1.91 -33.22
C ARG A 166 24.23 2.75 -32.44
N GLU A 167 24.36 4.08 -32.47
CA GLU A 167 23.42 4.99 -31.79
C GLU A 167 22.01 4.95 -32.42
N ASN A 168 21.94 4.84 -33.74
CA ASN A 168 20.67 4.70 -34.46
C ASN A 168 19.99 3.36 -34.14
N CYS A 169 20.73 2.26 -34.05
CA CYS A 169 20.18 0.93 -33.73
C CYS A 169 19.57 0.85 -32.32
N GLU A 170 20.02 1.68 -31.37
CA GLU A 170 19.43 1.72 -30.03
C GLU A 170 17.94 2.15 -30.04
N SER A 171 17.50 2.94 -31.04
CA SER A 171 16.08 3.26 -31.25
C SER A 171 15.26 2.04 -31.71
N GLU A 172 15.91 1.06 -32.35
CA GLU A 172 15.27 -0.14 -32.93
C GLU A 172 15.26 -1.34 -31.96
N MET A 173 16.05 -1.28 -30.89
CA MET A 173 16.07 -2.34 -29.88
C MET A 173 14.83 -2.25 -28.97
N LEU A 174 14.06 -3.34 -28.91
CA LEU A 174 13.03 -3.54 -27.88
C LEU A 174 13.69 -3.42 -26.50
N ARG A 175 13.39 -2.31 -25.81
CA ARG A 175 13.84 -2.10 -24.44
C ARG A 175 13.25 -3.17 -23.55
N ARG A 176 14.10 -3.87 -22.81
CA ARG A 176 13.65 -4.72 -21.70
C ARG A 176 13.34 -3.80 -20.53
N ASP A 177 12.08 -3.40 -20.43
CA ASP A 177 11.59 -2.74 -19.22
C ASP A 177 11.84 -3.68 -18.03
N CYS A 178 12.51 -3.17 -16.99
CA CYS A 178 12.63 -3.90 -15.75
C CYS A 178 11.33 -3.80 -14.96
N ASP A 179 11.06 -4.84 -14.19
CA ASP A 179 9.83 -4.95 -13.40
C ASP A 179 9.65 -3.81 -12.39
N ASP A 180 10.77 -3.16 -12.03
CA ASP A 180 10.90 -2.06 -11.07
C ASP A 180 11.17 -0.69 -11.72
N ASP A 181 11.00 -0.54 -13.04
CA ASP A 181 11.17 0.77 -13.66
C ASP A 181 10.11 1.76 -13.16
N SER A 182 10.52 3.02 -13.02
CA SER A 182 9.73 4.16 -12.62
C SER A 182 9.51 5.13 -13.79
N PRO A 183 8.50 6.02 -13.73
CA PRO A 183 8.29 7.01 -14.78
C PRO A 183 9.48 7.95 -14.97
N ARG A 184 10.28 8.13 -13.91
CA ARG A 184 11.49 8.95 -13.95
C ARG A 184 12.56 8.32 -14.83
N ASP A 185 12.74 7.01 -14.79
CA ASP A 185 13.74 6.31 -15.61
C ASP A 185 13.44 6.47 -17.11
N GLU A 186 12.16 6.53 -17.48
CA GLU A 186 11.73 6.83 -18.85
C GLU A 186 12.09 8.27 -19.25
N ILE A 187 11.81 9.25 -18.39
CA ILE A 187 12.12 10.67 -18.62
C ILE A 187 13.64 10.88 -18.73
N GLU A 188 14.42 10.31 -17.79
CA GLU A 188 15.88 10.39 -17.76
C GLU A 188 16.49 9.78 -19.01
N TYR A 189 15.95 8.66 -19.49
CA TYR A 189 16.40 8.09 -20.75
C TYR A 189 16.22 9.05 -21.93
N TRP A 190 15.00 9.57 -22.14
CA TRP A 190 14.74 10.43 -23.29
C TRP A 190 15.55 11.71 -23.22
N LYS A 191 15.73 12.29 -22.02
CA LYS A 191 16.63 13.43 -21.79
C LYS A 191 18.08 13.10 -22.14
N THR A 192 18.63 11.98 -21.65
CA THR A 192 20.02 11.63 -21.96
C THR A 192 20.19 11.30 -23.45
N ARG A 193 19.23 10.61 -24.08
CA ARG A 193 19.25 10.33 -25.53
C ARG A 193 19.18 11.60 -26.35
N SER A 194 18.26 12.51 -26.03
CA SER A 194 18.14 13.82 -26.68
C SER A 194 19.44 14.61 -26.57
N THR A 195 20.00 14.74 -25.37
CA THR A 195 21.25 15.49 -25.17
C THR A 195 22.41 14.83 -25.93
N ARG A 196 22.52 13.50 -25.86
CA ARG A 196 23.55 12.74 -26.56
C ARG A 196 23.48 12.95 -28.07
N LEU A 197 22.32 12.72 -28.68
CA LEU A 197 22.14 12.89 -30.12
C LEU A 197 22.37 14.34 -30.56
N ASN A 198 21.98 15.34 -29.75
CA ASN A 198 22.26 16.74 -30.02
C ASN A 198 23.76 17.08 -29.93
N LEU A 199 24.50 16.54 -28.95
CA LEU A 199 25.96 16.70 -28.85
C LEU A 199 26.66 16.10 -30.07
N ILE A 200 26.23 14.91 -30.48
CA ILE A 200 26.70 14.22 -31.69
C ILE A 200 26.41 15.07 -32.93
N GLN A 201 25.19 15.61 -33.04
CA GLN A 201 24.79 16.46 -34.15
C GLN A 201 25.62 17.75 -34.24
N GLN A 202 25.92 18.38 -33.10
CA GLN A 202 26.78 19.58 -33.03
C GLN A 202 28.20 19.29 -33.52
N GLN A 203 28.74 18.10 -33.23
CA GLN A 203 30.07 17.69 -33.64
C GLN A 203 30.24 17.62 -35.17
N PHE A 204 29.19 17.32 -35.95
CA PHE A 204 29.26 17.34 -37.43
C PHE A 204 29.49 18.73 -38.03
N ASN A 205 29.18 19.79 -37.28
CA ASN A 205 29.42 21.16 -37.72
C ASN A 205 30.89 21.59 -37.50
N SER A 206 31.74 20.72 -36.96
CA SER A 206 33.15 21.01 -36.74
C SER A 206 33.93 21.12 -38.07
N PRO A 207 34.94 22.00 -38.16
CA PRO A 207 35.74 22.16 -39.36
C PRO A 207 36.52 20.88 -39.73
N GLN A 208 36.84 20.06 -38.73
CA GLN A 208 37.50 18.76 -38.89
C GLN A 208 36.62 17.77 -39.67
N VAL A 209 35.36 17.63 -39.28
CA VAL A 209 34.41 16.73 -39.97
C VAL A 209 34.15 17.25 -41.38
N ALA A 210 34.02 18.57 -41.56
CA ALA A 210 33.85 19.18 -42.87
C ALA A 210 35.00 18.83 -43.83
N LEU A 211 36.25 18.80 -43.35
CA LEU A 211 37.41 18.41 -44.16
C LEU A 211 37.34 16.94 -44.60
N VAL A 212 37.04 16.02 -43.67
CA VAL A 212 36.92 14.59 -43.98
C VAL A 212 35.81 14.36 -45.01
N VAL A 213 34.65 14.99 -44.84
CA VAL A 213 33.52 14.91 -45.78
C VAL A 213 33.89 15.49 -47.15
N GLN A 214 34.57 16.64 -47.20
CA GLN A 214 35.06 17.20 -48.46
C GLN A 214 36.04 16.26 -49.17
N CYS A 215 36.94 15.62 -48.41
CA CYS A 215 37.90 14.66 -48.95
C CYS A 215 37.22 13.46 -49.60
N LEU A 216 36.24 12.87 -48.91
CA LEU A 216 35.46 11.76 -49.45
C LEU A 216 34.65 12.16 -50.69
N ASN A 217 34.11 13.38 -50.71
CA ASN A 217 33.28 13.87 -51.81
C ASN A 217 34.09 14.15 -53.09
N VAL A 218 35.23 14.84 -52.96
CA VAL A 218 36.14 15.15 -54.09
C VAL A 218 36.67 13.87 -54.73
N ASN A 219 36.98 12.85 -53.92
CA ASN A 219 37.51 11.57 -54.38
C ASN A 219 36.41 10.54 -54.74
N ARG A 220 35.12 10.93 -54.70
CA ARG A 220 33.96 10.07 -55.03
C ARG A 220 33.97 8.74 -54.28
N SER A 221 34.32 8.76 -52.99
CA SER A 221 34.36 7.55 -52.15
C SER A 221 32.98 6.90 -52.05
N LYS A 222 32.95 5.56 -52.04
CA LYS A 222 31.71 4.77 -51.88
C LYS A 222 31.06 5.00 -50.50
N LEU A 223 31.83 5.46 -49.50
CA LEU A 223 31.34 5.74 -48.15
C LEU A 223 30.36 6.92 -48.09
N MET A 224 30.37 7.82 -49.07
CA MET A 224 29.52 9.01 -49.06
C MET A 224 28.02 8.69 -49.07
N LYS A 225 27.59 7.62 -49.76
CA LYS A 225 26.18 7.21 -49.74
C LYS A 225 25.74 6.79 -48.34
N ARG A 226 26.54 5.91 -47.71
CA ARG A 226 26.32 5.42 -46.34
C ARG A 226 26.36 6.57 -45.32
N TRP A 227 27.28 7.52 -45.50
CA TRP A 227 27.38 8.73 -44.67
C TRP A 227 26.09 9.57 -44.71
N VAL A 228 25.58 9.87 -45.91
CA VAL A 228 24.35 10.67 -46.07
C VAL A 228 23.14 9.94 -45.48
N GLU A 229 23.04 8.62 -45.65
CA GLU A 229 21.97 7.82 -45.07
C GLU A 229 22.03 7.79 -43.53
N ALA A 230 23.22 7.59 -42.96
CA ALA A 230 23.44 7.59 -41.52
C ALA A 230 23.10 8.96 -40.90
N LEU A 231 23.49 10.07 -41.53
CA LEU A 231 23.13 11.43 -41.08
C LEU A 231 21.64 11.71 -41.18
N ARG A 232 20.96 11.22 -42.23
CA ARG A 232 19.50 11.36 -42.36
C ARG A 232 18.79 10.61 -41.23
N LYS A 233 19.21 9.38 -40.94
CA LYS A 233 18.68 8.58 -39.82
C LYS A 233 18.95 9.26 -38.48
N LEU A 234 20.18 9.71 -38.24
CA LEU A 234 20.55 10.44 -37.04
C LEU A 234 19.67 11.67 -36.83
N THR A 235 19.47 12.47 -37.88
CA THR A 235 18.60 13.66 -37.83
C THR A 235 17.16 13.28 -37.47
N HIS A 236 16.64 12.17 -37.99
CA HIS A 236 15.32 11.67 -37.60
C HIS A 236 15.28 11.26 -36.12
N CYS A 237 16.26 10.49 -35.64
CA CYS A 237 16.38 10.10 -34.23
C CYS A 237 16.52 11.32 -33.30
N CYS A 238 17.23 12.38 -33.70
CA CYS A 238 17.30 13.64 -32.95
C CYS A 238 15.91 14.28 -32.81
N HIS A 239 15.15 14.37 -33.90
CA HIS A 239 13.79 14.92 -33.87
C HIS A 239 12.85 14.09 -32.99
N GLU A 240 12.91 12.77 -33.10
CA GLU A 240 12.16 11.85 -32.23
C GLU A 240 12.51 12.09 -30.76
N ALA A 241 13.80 12.05 -30.40
CA ALA A 241 14.24 12.18 -29.02
C ALA A 241 13.90 13.55 -28.41
N ASN A 242 14.05 14.63 -29.19
CA ASN A 242 13.68 15.98 -28.77
C ASN A 242 12.17 16.13 -28.57
N ASN A 243 11.34 15.58 -29.48
CA ASN A 243 9.89 15.62 -29.35
C ASN A 243 9.40 14.83 -28.12
N ASN A 244 9.92 13.61 -27.92
CA ASN A 244 9.58 12.80 -26.77
C ASN A 244 10.00 13.47 -25.45
N THR A 245 11.20 14.05 -25.42
CA THR A 245 11.70 14.79 -24.25
C THR A 245 10.82 15.98 -23.91
N LEU A 246 10.33 16.72 -24.91
CA LEU A 246 9.43 17.86 -24.68
C LEU A 246 8.17 17.43 -23.94
N TYR A 247 7.43 16.46 -24.48
CA TYR A 247 6.18 15.97 -23.87
C TYR A 247 6.38 15.28 -22.51
N LEU A 248 7.47 14.53 -22.36
CA LEU A 248 7.78 13.86 -21.09
C LEU A 248 8.29 14.83 -20.01
N SER A 249 8.88 15.98 -20.39
CA SER A 249 9.26 17.01 -19.43
C SER A 249 8.05 17.70 -18.82
N ASP A 250 6.98 17.91 -19.59
CA ASP A 250 5.71 18.41 -19.05
C ASP A 250 5.11 17.42 -18.05
N PHE A 251 5.21 16.13 -18.36
CA PHE A 251 4.76 15.03 -17.50
C PHE A 251 5.62 14.85 -16.23
N GLU A 252 6.89 15.23 -16.27
CA GLU A 252 7.81 15.15 -15.12
C GLU A 252 7.27 15.90 -13.90
N ASN A 253 6.60 17.03 -14.11
CA ASN A 253 6.03 17.82 -13.02
C ASN A 253 4.91 17.07 -12.29
N HIS A 254 4.07 16.32 -13.03
CA HIS A 254 3.09 15.43 -12.42
C HIS A 254 3.73 14.19 -11.76
N CYS A 255 4.86 13.73 -12.28
CA CYS A 255 5.57 12.59 -11.67
C CYS A 255 6.20 12.92 -10.31
N LYS A 256 6.66 14.16 -10.10
CA LYS A 256 7.27 14.59 -8.83
C LYS A 256 6.33 14.35 -7.63
N THR A 257 5.03 14.54 -7.81
CA THR A 257 4.05 14.30 -6.74
C THR A 257 3.96 12.83 -6.36
N LEU A 258 4.10 11.90 -7.30
CA LEU A 258 4.09 10.44 -7.05
C LEU A 258 5.20 10.00 -6.07
N TYR A 259 6.34 10.69 -6.11
CA TYR A 259 7.50 10.36 -5.27
C TYR A 259 7.47 11.00 -3.89
N VAL A 260 6.63 12.01 -3.64
CA VAL A 260 6.63 12.75 -2.37
C VAL A 260 5.30 12.59 -1.63
N TRP A 261 4.18 12.64 -2.35
CA TRP A 261 2.86 12.64 -1.73
C TRP A 261 2.39 11.23 -1.39
N ASP A 262 1.59 11.19 -0.32
CA ASP A 262 0.88 10.00 0.13
C ASP A 262 -0.40 9.76 -0.70
N PRO A 263 -0.95 8.54 -0.64
CA PRO A 263 -2.14 8.16 -1.39
C PRO A 263 -3.33 9.12 -1.28
N ILE A 264 -3.57 9.72 -0.12
CA ILE A 264 -4.72 10.62 0.11
C ILE A 264 -4.57 11.88 -0.74
N ARG A 265 -3.38 12.48 -0.75
CA ARG A 265 -3.07 13.67 -1.55
C ARG A 265 -2.93 13.39 -3.04
N LEU A 266 -2.58 12.15 -3.41
CA LEU A 266 -2.54 11.74 -4.81
C LEU A 266 -3.92 11.64 -5.45
N LEU A 267 -4.95 11.23 -4.70
CA LEU A 267 -6.33 11.06 -5.19
C LEU A 267 -6.83 12.17 -6.14
N PRO A 268 -6.80 13.47 -5.78
CA PRO A 268 -7.28 14.54 -6.65
C PRO A 268 -6.43 14.74 -7.92
N THR A 269 -5.15 14.35 -7.90
CA THR A 269 -4.23 14.57 -9.04
C THR A 269 -4.21 13.45 -10.06
N ILE A 270 -4.73 12.27 -9.73
CA ILE A 270 -4.72 11.09 -10.60
C ILE A 270 -5.43 11.35 -11.94
N ASN A 271 -6.56 12.06 -11.92
CA ASN A 271 -7.26 12.46 -13.14
C ASN A 271 -6.40 13.39 -14.00
N GLN A 272 -5.70 14.33 -13.38
CA GLN A 272 -4.82 15.26 -14.09
C GLN A 272 -3.63 14.51 -14.70
N LEU A 273 -3.01 13.59 -13.95
CA LEU A 273 -1.92 12.74 -14.41
C LEU A 273 -2.30 11.97 -15.68
N LEU A 274 -3.43 11.25 -15.65
CA LEU A 274 -3.90 10.47 -16.81
C LEU A 274 -4.40 11.36 -17.96
N SER A 275 -4.94 12.55 -17.67
CA SER A 275 -5.24 13.54 -18.71
C SER A 275 -3.98 14.02 -19.42
N THR A 276 -2.86 14.19 -18.71
CA THR A 276 -1.56 14.49 -19.33
C THR A 276 -1.08 13.32 -20.20
N VAL A 277 -1.17 12.07 -19.72
CA VAL A 277 -0.84 10.90 -20.55
C VAL A 277 -1.71 10.85 -21.81
N ARG A 278 -3.01 11.15 -21.68
CA ARG A 278 -3.93 11.28 -22.82
C ARG A 278 -3.48 12.32 -23.83
N LEU A 279 -3.06 13.50 -23.37
CA LEU A 279 -2.54 14.55 -24.24
C LEU A 279 -1.30 14.08 -25.00
N ILE A 280 -0.38 13.38 -24.32
CA ILE A 280 0.81 12.79 -24.95
C ILE A 280 0.39 11.78 -26.03
N CYS A 281 -0.60 10.93 -25.76
CA CYS A 281 -1.12 9.98 -26.76
C CYS A 281 -1.70 10.68 -28.00
N CYS A 282 -2.42 11.79 -27.81
CA CYS A 282 -3.10 12.48 -28.91
C CYS A 282 -2.16 13.39 -29.72
N VAL A 283 -1.18 14.03 -29.08
CA VAL A 283 -0.40 15.13 -29.70
C VAL A 283 1.03 14.71 -30.03
N SER A 284 1.63 13.77 -29.30
CA SER A 284 3.00 13.35 -29.59
C SER A 284 3.09 12.68 -30.95
N LEU A 285 4.11 13.04 -31.73
CA LEU A 285 4.35 12.47 -33.05
C LEU A 285 5.03 11.11 -32.98
N TYR A 286 5.88 10.90 -31.96
CA TYR A 286 6.72 9.73 -31.85
C TYR A 286 6.45 8.88 -30.59
N TYR A 287 5.83 9.43 -29.54
CA TYR A 287 5.53 8.69 -28.29
C TYR A 287 4.11 8.09 -28.27
N ASN A 288 3.33 8.23 -29.35
CA ASN A 288 1.91 7.86 -29.40
C ASN A 288 1.61 6.37 -29.61
N THR A 289 2.64 5.51 -29.67
CA THR A 289 2.46 4.06 -29.87
C THR A 289 1.86 3.38 -28.65
N SER A 290 0.99 2.39 -28.86
CA SER A 290 0.38 1.60 -27.78
C SER A 290 1.40 1.01 -26.80
N GLU A 291 2.55 0.55 -27.30
CA GLU A 291 3.62 -0.04 -26.48
C GLU A 291 4.26 0.97 -25.53
N ARG A 292 4.70 2.14 -26.03
CA ARG A 292 5.31 3.21 -25.20
C ARG A 292 4.34 3.75 -24.15
N ILE A 293 3.07 3.91 -24.50
CA ILE A 293 2.03 4.35 -23.57
C ILE A 293 1.76 3.29 -22.51
N THR A 294 1.65 2.02 -22.90
CA THR A 294 1.45 0.91 -21.96
C THR A 294 2.63 0.79 -21.00
N SER A 295 3.86 0.88 -21.50
CA SER A 295 5.09 0.88 -20.68
C SER A 295 5.09 2.02 -19.67
N LEU A 296 4.75 3.25 -20.09
CA LEU A 296 4.64 4.39 -19.19
C LEU A 296 3.59 4.18 -18.09
N LEU A 297 2.41 3.65 -18.44
CA LEU A 297 1.35 3.34 -17.48
C LEU A 297 1.75 2.24 -16.48
N VAL A 298 2.50 1.24 -16.92
CA VAL A 298 3.07 0.20 -16.03
C VAL A 298 4.04 0.84 -15.04
N LYS A 299 4.93 1.73 -15.51
CA LYS A 299 5.89 2.46 -14.66
C LYS A 299 5.16 3.35 -13.64
N ILE A 300 4.09 4.06 -14.04
CA ILE A 300 3.24 4.84 -13.13
C ILE A 300 2.63 3.93 -12.07
N THR A 301 2.10 2.78 -12.48
CA THR A 301 1.48 1.81 -11.57
C THR A 301 2.48 1.27 -10.55
N ASN A 302 3.70 0.96 -10.97
CA ASN A 302 4.78 0.56 -10.08
C ASN A 302 5.06 1.63 -9.01
N GLU A 303 5.13 2.92 -9.40
CA GLU A 303 5.38 4.00 -8.44
C GLU A 303 4.20 4.24 -7.49
N LEU A 304 2.95 4.10 -7.96
CA LEU A 304 1.77 4.14 -7.09
C LEU A 304 1.83 3.03 -6.02
N ILE A 305 2.23 1.82 -6.38
CA ILE A 305 2.43 0.72 -5.42
C ILE A 305 3.53 1.08 -4.41
N ARG A 306 4.64 1.70 -4.85
CA ARG A 306 5.70 2.17 -3.94
C ARG A 306 5.22 3.26 -3.00
N SER A 307 4.42 4.22 -3.48
CA SER A 307 3.81 5.25 -2.63
C SER A 307 2.90 4.63 -1.58
N CYS A 308 2.02 3.70 -1.95
CA CYS A 308 1.19 2.94 -1.01
C CYS A 308 2.03 2.19 0.03
N ARG A 309 3.09 1.50 -0.38
CA ARG A 309 4.00 0.80 0.54
C ARG A 309 4.69 1.76 1.52
N ARG A 310 5.18 2.91 1.04
CA ARG A 310 5.80 3.94 1.88
C ARG A 310 4.81 4.52 2.90
N HIS A 311 3.57 4.76 2.47
CA HIS A 311 2.50 5.26 3.33
C HIS A 311 2.13 4.27 4.45
N ILE A 312 1.98 2.98 4.13
CA ILE A 312 1.65 1.94 5.12
C ILE A 312 2.79 1.71 6.10
N THR A 313 4.04 1.68 5.63
CA THR A 313 5.24 1.32 6.43
C THR A 313 5.93 2.51 7.08
N SER A 314 5.38 3.73 6.98
CA SER A 314 6.04 4.96 7.42
C SER A 314 7.49 5.05 6.91
N HIS A 315 7.66 4.96 5.58
CA HIS A 315 8.96 4.92 4.90
C HIS A 315 9.87 3.74 5.32
N GLY A 316 9.29 2.57 5.55
CA GLY A 316 10.03 1.33 5.86
C GLY A 316 10.48 1.18 7.31
N ARG A 317 10.02 2.06 8.22
CA ARG A 317 10.35 1.99 9.65
C ARG A 317 9.46 1.02 10.43
N GLU A 318 8.23 0.85 9.95
CA GLU A 318 7.21 0.08 10.63
C GLU A 318 6.70 -1.05 9.73
N THR A 319 6.31 -2.15 10.36
CA THR A 319 5.59 -3.23 9.68
C THR A 319 4.09 -2.98 9.82
N VAL A 320 3.28 -3.70 9.03
CA VAL A 320 1.83 -3.65 9.23
C VAL A 320 1.47 -3.98 10.68
N TRP A 321 2.10 -4.99 11.29
CA TRP A 321 1.75 -5.47 12.63
C TRP A 321 2.37 -4.68 13.80
N SER A 322 3.32 -3.76 13.56
CA SER A 322 3.96 -3.01 14.66
C SER A 322 3.09 -1.88 15.22
N ARG A 323 2.04 -1.48 14.50
CA ARG A 323 1.12 -0.40 14.88
C ARG A 323 -0.27 -0.94 15.22
N PRO A 324 -1.06 -0.21 16.03
CA PRO A 324 -2.43 -0.62 16.33
C PRO A 324 -3.31 -0.64 15.07
N ALA A 325 -4.27 -1.57 15.06
CA ALA A 325 -5.20 -1.77 13.95
C ALA A 325 -6.00 -0.51 13.58
N SER A 326 -6.29 0.34 14.57
CA SER A 326 -7.01 1.62 14.40
C SER A 326 -6.30 2.60 13.47
N ILE A 327 -4.97 2.52 13.36
CA ILE A 327 -4.17 3.38 12.50
C ILE A 327 -3.93 2.71 11.15
N VAL A 328 -3.57 1.42 11.13
CA VAL A 328 -3.17 0.73 9.90
C VAL A 328 -4.36 0.49 8.96
N LYS A 329 -5.55 0.15 9.49
CA LYS A 329 -6.74 -0.10 8.65
C LYS A 329 -7.12 1.11 7.78
N PRO A 330 -7.21 2.35 8.30
CA PRO A 330 -7.40 3.54 7.47
C PRO A 330 -6.35 3.67 6.36
N LEU A 331 -5.05 3.53 6.67
CA LEU A 331 -3.97 3.65 5.68
C LEU A 331 -4.10 2.60 4.55
N LEU A 332 -4.49 1.37 4.90
CA LEU A 332 -4.77 0.32 3.93
C LEU A 332 -5.98 0.69 3.05
N GLN A 333 -7.02 1.29 3.63
CA GLN A 333 -8.20 1.74 2.90
C GLN A 333 -7.87 2.91 1.96
N ASP A 334 -7.01 3.85 2.35
CA ASP A 334 -6.57 4.95 1.51
C ASP A 334 -5.86 4.44 0.24
N CYS A 335 -5.04 3.40 0.38
CA CYS A 335 -4.38 2.73 -0.75
C CYS A 335 -5.39 2.03 -1.69
N LEU A 336 -6.44 1.41 -1.14
CA LEU A 336 -7.52 0.79 -1.92
C LEU A 336 -8.37 1.83 -2.65
N ASN A 337 -8.61 2.99 -2.02
CA ASN A 337 -9.31 4.11 -2.62
C ASN A 337 -8.49 4.69 -3.78
N LEU A 338 -7.17 4.84 -3.61
CA LEU A 338 -6.26 5.29 -4.68
C LEU A 338 -6.30 4.36 -5.89
N HIS A 339 -6.27 3.04 -5.68
CA HIS A 339 -6.42 2.05 -6.76
C HIS A 339 -7.75 2.22 -7.52
N THR A 340 -8.84 2.39 -6.78
CA THR A 340 -10.18 2.58 -7.37
C THR A 340 -10.25 3.87 -8.18
N ALA A 341 -9.70 4.97 -7.66
CA ALA A 341 -9.62 6.24 -8.36
C ALA A 341 -8.75 6.16 -9.63
N TYR A 342 -7.61 5.47 -9.56
CA TYR A 342 -6.73 5.25 -10.71
C TYR A 342 -7.42 4.42 -11.81
N ARG A 343 -8.12 3.35 -11.45
CA ARG A 343 -8.96 2.56 -12.38
C ARG A 343 -10.04 3.41 -13.04
N SER A 344 -10.76 4.22 -12.25
CA SER A 344 -11.80 5.11 -12.78
C SER A 344 -11.24 6.17 -13.72
N ALA A 345 -10.12 6.79 -13.36
CA ALA A 345 -9.47 7.82 -14.16
C ALA A 345 -8.96 7.25 -15.50
N TYR A 346 -8.46 6.01 -15.49
CA TYR A 346 -8.05 5.32 -16.71
C TYR A 346 -9.24 4.98 -17.61
N ALA A 347 -10.35 4.52 -17.04
CA ALA A 347 -11.58 4.28 -17.80
C ALA A 347 -12.09 5.56 -18.49
N ASN A 348 -12.08 6.69 -17.76
CA ASN A 348 -12.43 8.00 -18.31
C ASN A 348 -11.46 8.42 -19.44
N MET A 349 -10.15 8.30 -19.21
CA MET A 349 -9.13 8.57 -20.23
C MET A 349 -9.37 7.76 -21.51
N LYS A 350 -9.67 6.46 -21.38
CA LYS A 350 -9.95 5.55 -22.50
C LYS A 350 -11.20 5.99 -23.27
N GLN A 351 -12.28 6.32 -22.58
CA GLN A 351 -13.51 6.82 -23.19
C GLN A 351 -13.30 8.15 -23.92
N ASP A 352 -12.53 9.06 -23.34
CA ASP A 352 -12.18 10.34 -23.97
C ASP A 352 -11.33 10.14 -25.23
N LEU A 353 -10.40 9.19 -25.20
CA LEU A 353 -9.58 8.79 -26.35
C LEU A 353 -10.43 8.21 -27.48
N GLU A 354 -11.35 7.31 -27.17
CA GLU A 354 -12.29 6.75 -28.15
C GLU A 354 -13.18 7.84 -28.77
N SER A 355 -13.62 8.81 -27.97
CA SER A 355 -14.44 9.95 -28.42
C SER A 355 -13.64 10.88 -29.33
N TYR A 356 -12.38 11.17 -28.98
CA TYR A 356 -11.46 11.94 -29.81
C TYR A 356 -11.17 11.23 -31.14
N GLN A 357 -10.96 9.91 -31.13
CA GLN A 357 -10.75 9.13 -32.36
C GLN A 357 -11.95 9.20 -33.30
N LYS A 358 -13.18 9.10 -32.74
CA LYS A 358 -14.42 9.24 -33.52
C LYS A 358 -14.56 10.62 -34.16
N SER A 359 -14.21 11.70 -33.44
CA SER A 359 -14.29 13.06 -34.00
C SER A 359 -13.24 13.33 -35.09
N VAL A 360 -12.03 12.77 -34.94
CA VAL A 360 -10.98 12.83 -35.98
C VAL A 360 -11.40 12.05 -37.24
N GLN A 361 -12.00 10.86 -37.08
CA GLN A 361 -12.51 10.06 -38.20
C GLN A 361 -13.65 10.75 -38.96
N GLN A 362 -14.50 11.52 -38.27
CA GLN A 362 -15.60 12.26 -38.89
C GLN A 362 -15.15 13.53 -39.61
N SER A 363 -14.00 14.11 -39.22
CA SER A 363 -13.50 15.38 -39.76
C SER A 363 -12.50 15.25 -40.91
N GLN A 364 -11.90 14.07 -41.14
CA GLN A 364 -10.88 13.88 -42.18
C GLN A 364 -11.27 12.77 -43.18
N GLN A 365 -11.62 13.17 -44.42
CA GLN A 365 -11.84 12.29 -45.57
C GLN A 365 -10.54 11.78 -46.25
N ASN A 366 -9.35 12.18 -45.80
CA ASN A 366 -8.10 11.80 -46.46
C ASN A 366 -7.39 10.61 -45.79
N GLN A 367 -7.05 9.65 -46.66
CA GLN A 367 -6.58 8.29 -46.37
C GLN A 367 -5.11 8.25 -45.88
N GLN A 368 -4.78 7.11 -45.26
CA GLN A 368 -3.47 6.62 -44.76
C GLN A 368 -3.01 7.02 -43.35
N GLN A 369 -2.85 8.29 -42.95
CA GLN A 369 -2.23 8.60 -41.63
C GLN A 369 -3.11 8.27 -40.41
N ALA A 370 -4.44 8.34 -40.55
CA ALA A 370 -5.36 7.96 -39.47
C ALA A 370 -5.43 6.44 -39.20
N LYS A 371 -4.93 5.62 -40.14
CA LYS A 371 -5.04 4.15 -40.07
C LYS A 371 -3.95 3.50 -39.21
N GLU A 372 -2.82 4.19 -39.01
CA GLU A 372 -1.71 3.73 -38.17
C GLU A 372 -1.71 4.34 -36.76
N GLN A 373 -2.51 5.39 -36.49
CA GLN A 373 -2.93 5.80 -35.14
C GLN A 373 -3.91 4.77 -34.54
N SER A 374 -3.55 3.51 -34.71
CA SER A 374 -4.22 2.29 -34.32
C SER A 374 -4.56 2.41 -32.85
N THR A 375 -5.85 2.27 -32.56
CA THR A 375 -6.45 2.01 -31.25
C THR A 375 -5.42 1.66 -30.19
N LEU A 376 -5.32 2.48 -29.13
CA LEU A 376 -4.53 2.14 -27.94
C LEU A 376 -5.04 0.79 -27.41
N THR A 377 -4.38 -0.27 -27.83
CA THR A 377 -4.61 -1.65 -27.40
C THR A 377 -3.74 -1.87 -26.17
N CYS A 378 -3.99 -1.04 -25.15
CA CYS A 378 -3.31 -1.21 -23.87
C CYS A 378 -3.92 -2.42 -23.17
N SER A 379 -3.09 -3.41 -22.86
CA SER A 379 -3.50 -4.54 -22.03
C SER A 379 -3.73 -4.04 -20.61
N GLU A 380 -4.99 -3.94 -20.20
CA GLU A 380 -5.36 -3.57 -18.83
C GLU A 380 -4.73 -4.53 -17.80
N HIS A 381 -4.57 -5.80 -18.16
CA HIS A 381 -3.89 -6.76 -17.31
C HIS A 381 -2.42 -6.37 -17.06
N SER A 382 -1.72 -5.85 -18.07
CA SER A 382 -0.32 -5.43 -17.91
C SER A 382 -0.20 -4.21 -17.00
N VAL A 383 -1.08 -3.21 -17.16
CA VAL A 383 -1.08 -1.99 -16.35
C VAL A 383 -1.47 -2.29 -14.91
N PHE A 384 -2.57 -3.00 -14.69
CA PHE A 384 -3.17 -3.11 -13.37
C PHE A 384 -2.86 -4.42 -12.63
N GLY A 385 -2.40 -5.48 -13.30
CA GLY A 385 -2.28 -6.81 -12.70
C GLY A 385 -1.44 -6.82 -11.41
N LYS A 386 -0.31 -6.10 -11.40
CA LYS A 386 0.53 -5.93 -10.19
C LYS A 386 -0.21 -5.19 -9.06
N PHE A 387 -0.94 -4.12 -9.40
CA PHE A 387 -1.68 -3.32 -8.42
C PHE A 387 -2.89 -4.09 -7.89
N ASP A 388 -3.61 -4.82 -8.74
CA ASP A 388 -4.73 -5.67 -8.35
C ASP A 388 -4.29 -6.76 -7.37
N ALA A 389 -3.15 -7.42 -7.65
CA ALA A 389 -2.55 -8.42 -6.77
C ALA A 389 -2.14 -7.80 -5.42
N PHE A 390 -1.55 -6.61 -5.44
CA PHE A 390 -1.22 -5.84 -4.24
C PHE A 390 -2.48 -5.49 -3.43
N CYS A 391 -3.53 -4.95 -4.05
CA CYS A 391 -4.80 -4.64 -3.39
C CYS A 391 -5.52 -5.88 -2.86
N ALA A 392 -5.43 -7.02 -3.55
CA ALA A 392 -5.92 -8.29 -3.05
C ALA A 392 -5.20 -8.72 -1.78
N ARG A 393 -3.86 -8.53 -1.71
CA ARG A 393 -3.09 -8.73 -0.48
C ARG A 393 -3.52 -7.76 0.62
N LEU A 394 -3.71 -6.47 0.34
CA LEU A 394 -4.18 -5.50 1.34
C LEU A 394 -5.53 -5.90 1.94
N ARG A 395 -6.49 -6.32 1.11
CA ARG A 395 -7.80 -6.81 1.58
C ARG A 395 -7.69 -8.03 2.51
N LYS A 396 -6.76 -8.95 2.22
CA LYS A 396 -6.48 -10.10 3.10
C LYS A 396 -5.91 -9.64 4.46
N ILE A 397 -5.02 -8.65 4.47
CA ILE A 397 -4.48 -8.07 5.71
C ILE A 397 -5.58 -7.38 6.53
N VAL A 398 -6.46 -6.59 5.88
CA VAL A 398 -7.63 -5.98 6.55
C VAL A 398 -8.52 -7.07 7.16
N ARG A 399 -8.81 -8.15 6.43
CA ARG A 399 -9.57 -9.29 6.94
C ARG A 399 -8.89 -9.94 8.16
N LEU A 400 -7.56 -10.10 8.15
CA LEU A 400 -6.83 -10.63 9.30
C LEU A 400 -7.02 -9.75 10.54
N TYR A 401 -6.88 -8.43 10.42
CA TYR A 401 -7.17 -7.54 11.54
C TYR A 401 -8.62 -7.65 12.02
N ASP A 402 -9.59 -7.69 11.11
CA ASP A 402 -11.00 -7.84 11.50
C ASP A 402 -11.26 -9.16 12.23
N VAL A 403 -10.60 -10.24 11.81
CA VAL A 403 -10.67 -11.52 12.51
C VAL A 403 -10.04 -11.39 13.89
N ILE A 404 -8.83 -10.85 14.02
CA ILE A 404 -8.14 -10.68 15.31
C ILE A 404 -8.99 -9.82 16.27
N ASP A 405 -9.41 -8.63 15.86
CA ASP A 405 -10.19 -7.71 16.71
C ASP A 405 -11.52 -8.35 17.16
N LYS A 406 -12.25 -9.00 16.24
CA LYS A 406 -13.54 -9.65 16.57
C LYS A 406 -13.36 -10.77 17.58
N HIS A 407 -12.30 -11.57 17.47
CA HIS A 407 -12.07 -12.68 18.39
C HIS A 407 -11.50 -12.20 19.72
N GLU A 408 -10.64 -11.18 19.74
CA GLU A 408 -10.15 -10.59 20.99
C GLU A 408 -11.30 -9.98 21.82
N ILE A 409 -12.22 -9.25 21.17
CA ILE A 409 -13.44 -8.74 21.82
C ILE A 409 -14.31 -9.90 22.33
N LEU A 410 -14.47 -10.96 21.55
CA LEU A 410 -15.24 -12.15 21.96
C LEU A 410 -14.65 -12.78 23.22
N LEU A 411 -13.34 -13.03 23.22
CA LEU A 411 -12.62 -13.71 24.30
C LEU A 411 -12.65 -12.86 25.59
N LYS A 412 -12.43 -11.54 25.50
CA LYS A 412 -12.47 -10.62 26.65
C LYS A 412 -13.89 -10.38 27.16
N SER A 413 -14.83 -9.96 26.30
CA SER A 413 -16.13 -9.45 26.78
C SER A 413 -17.22 -10.51 26.96
N ARG A 414 -17.15 -11.64 26.24
CA ARG A 414 -18.25 -12.62 26.19
C ARG A 414 -17.98 -13.91 26.94
N MET A 415 -16.71 -14.26 27.15
CA MET A 415 -16.34 -15.52 27.82
C MET A 415 -16.04 -15.36 29.32
N GLU A 416 -15.76 -14.14 29.79
CA GLU A 416 -15.39 -13.77 31.18
C GLU A 416 -16.49 -14.03 32.24
N GLY A 417 -17.53 -14.79 31.92
CA GLY A 417 -18.53 -15.24 32.89
C GLY A 417 -19.22 -16.55 32.50
N LEU A 418 -18.62 -17.29 31.57
CA LEU A 418 -19.05 -18.63 31.18
C LEU A 418 -17.99 -19.69 31.47
N LEU A 419 -16.73 -19.30 31.54
CA LEU A 419 -15.65 -20.22 31.88
C LEU A 419 -15.37 -20.00 33.37
N GLN A 420 -15.85 -20.93 34.21
CA GLN A 420 -15.70 -20.88 35.67
C GLN A 420 -14.28 -21.24 36.12
N GLU A 421 -13.56 -21.99 35.30
CA GLU A 421 -12.18 -22.43 35.54
C GLU A 421 -11.22 -21.45 34.86
N GLU A 422 -10.48 -20.67 35.66
CA GLU A 422 -9.48 -19.71 35.17
C GLU A 422 -8.40 -20.41 34.32
N GLU A 423 -8.02 -21.64 34.67
CA GLU A 423 -7.02 -22.43 33.91
C GLU A 423 -7.44 -22.69 32.45
N VAL A 424 -8.73 -22.92 32.21
CA VAL A 424 -9.26 -23.16 30.86
C VAL A 424 -9.25 -21.87 30.04
N MET A 425 -9.60 -20.74 30.66
CA MET A 425 -9.50 -19.42 30.03
C MET A 425 -8.06 -19.10 29.63
N ASP A 426 -7.11 -19.33 30.54
CA ASP A 426 -5.70 -19.09 30.29
C ASP A 426 -5.17 -19.97 29.14
N GLU A 427 -5.56 -21.24 29.10
CA GLU A 427 -5.19 -22.13 27.98
C GLU A 427 -5.77 -21.66 26.64
N ILE A 428 -7.02 -21.20 26.61
CA ILE A 428 -7.65 -20.65 25.40
C ILE A 428 -6.93 -19.38 24.94
N LEU A 429 -6.67 -18.45 25.86
CA LEU A 429 -5.95 -17.20 25.57
C LEU A 429 -4.53 -17.49 25.10
N ARG A 430 -3.84 -18.46 25.72
CA ARG A 430 -2.50 -18.90 25.32
C ARG A 430 -2.48 -19.46 23.91
N ARG A 431 -3.42 -20.35 23.55
CA ARG A 431 -3.55 -20.89 22.18
C ARG A 431 -3.88 -19.81 21.16
N TYR A 432 -4.79 -18.90 21.51
CA TYR A 432 -5.15 -17.77 20.65
C TYR A 432 -3.96 -16.84 20.40
N HIS A 433 -3.30 -16.36 21.45
CA HIS A 433 -2.14 -15.48 21.32
C HIS A 433 -0.97 -16.17 20.61
N ALA A 434 -0.77 -17.48 20.81
CA ALA A 434 0.22 -18.24 20.05
C ALA A 434 -0.11 -18.27 18.54
N ALA A 435 -1.37 -18.51 18.18
CA ALA A 435 -1.81 -18.50 16.78
C ALA A 435 -1.68 -17.12 16.13
N VAL A 436 -2.03 -16.05 16.86
CA VAL A 436 -1.86 -14.66 16.40
C VAL A 436 -0.38 -14.32 16.25
N LYS A 437 0.46 -14.63 17.25
CA LYS A 437 1.90 -14.39 17.18
C LYS A 437 2.54 -15.12 16.00
N ASP A 438 2.12 -16.35 15.73
CA ASP A 438 2.65 -17.13 14.61
C ASP A 438 2.38 -16.47 13.24
N ILE A 439 1.20 -15.87 13.04
CA ILE A 439 0.88 -15.19 11.77
C ILE A 439 1.48 -13.79 11.68
N THR A 440 1.69 -13.08 12.80
CA THR A 440 2.19 -11.68 12.81
C THR A 440 3.70 -11.52 12.94
N SER A 441 4.43 -12.56 13.35
CA SER A 441 5.90 -12.50 13.58
C SER A 441 6.75 -13.16 12.49
N ARG A 442 6.19 -13.41 11.30
CA ARG A 442 6.92 -14.07 10.21
C ARG A 442 7.95 -13.13 9.58
N PRO A 443 9.14 -13.64 9.18
CA PRO A 443 10.26 -12.82 8.72
C PRO A 443 10.16 -12.37 7.25
N TYR A 444 8.96 -12.24 6.69
CA TYR A 444 8.75 -11.78 5.32
C TYR A 444 7.93 -10.49 5.25
N ASP A 445 8.07 -9.77 4.14
CA ASP A 445 7.26 -8.60 3.86
C ASP A 445 5.80 -8.99 3.52
N TYR A 446 4.88 -8.70 4.44
CA TYR A 446 3.46 -8.94 4.29
C TYR A 446 2.84 -8.19 3.10
N LEU A 447 3.41 -7.04 2.71
CA LEU A 447 2.98 -6.22 1.58
C LEU A 447 3.50 -6.72 0.23
N ASN A 448 4.40 -7.70 0.21
CA ASN A 448 4.87 -8.29 -1.03
C ASN A 448 3.84 -9.30 -1.57
N HIS A 449 3.13 -8.90 -2.63
CA HIS A 449 2.09 -9.70 -3.29
C HIS A 449 2.61 -10.97 -3.97
N ARG A 450 3.92 -11.08 -4.23
CA ARG A 450 4.56 -12.26 -4.84
C ARG A 450 4.82 -13.38 -3.84
N MET A 451 4.73 -13.10 -2.53
CA MET A 451 5.00 -14.08 -1.48
C MET A 451 3.84 -15.07 -1.36
N LEU A 452 4.01 -16.28 -1.92
CA LEU A 452 2.99 -17.35 -1.90
C LEU A 452 2.72 -17.89 -0.49
N GLY A 453 3.75 -17.92 0.38
CA GLY A 453 3.62 -18.46 1.75
C GLY A 453 2.62 -17.73 2.64
N PHE A 454 2.28 -16.46 2.33
CA PHE A 454 1.29 -15.71 3.11
C PHE A 454 -0.10 -16.36 3.07
N ASP A 455 -0.54 -16.83 1.89
CA ASP A 455 -1.87 -17.42 1.74
C ASP A 455 -1.97 -18.75 2.48
N GLN A 456 -0.89 -19.55 2.47
CA GLN A 456 -0.80 -20.77 3.24
C GLN A 456 -0.88 -20.48 4.75
N HIS A 457 -0.07 -19.56 5.27
CA HIS A 457 -0.10 -19.23 6.70
C HIS A 457 -1.44 -18.64 7.14
N MET A 458 -2.11 -17.86 6.28
CA MET A 458 -3.45 -17.36 6.55
C MET A 458 -4.46 -18.50 6.69
N ALA A 459 -4.41 -19.50 5.80
CA ALA A 459 -5.25 -20.70 5.90
C ALA A 459 -4.96 -21.53 7.15
N GLU A 460 -3.68 -21.69 7.51
CA GLU A 460 -3.25 -22.38 8.74
C GLU A 460 -3.74 -21.65 10.00
N PHE A 461 -3.69 -20.31 10.01
CA PHE A 461 -4.24 -19.50 11.10
C PHE A 461 -5.75 -19.67 11.22
N GLU A 462 -6.49 -19.64 10.10
CA GLU A 462 -7.94 -19.86 10.09
C GLU A 462 -8.31 -21.27 10.57
N ALA A 463 -7.54 -22.29 10.19
CA ALA A 463 -7.71 -23.66 10.68
C ALA A 463 -7.51 -23.74 12.21
N ARG A 464 -6.39 -23.23 12.74
CA ARG A 464 -6.13 -23.21 14.19
C ARG A 464 -7.19 -22.45 14.97
N LEU A 465 -7.70 -21.35 14.40
CA LEU A 465 -8.77 -20.57 15.01
C LEU A 465 -10.09 -21.34 15.02
N ASN A 466 -10.40 -22.08 13.96
CA ASN A 466 -11.59 -22.94 13.91
C ASN A 466 -11.49 -24.13 14.88
N ASP A 467 -10.32 -24.75 15.01
CA ASP A 467 -10.08 -25.80 16.00
C ASP A 467 -10.27 -25.26 17.41
N LEU A 468 -9.77 -24.05 17.70
CA LEU A 468 -9.98 -23.39 18.98
C LEU A 468 -11.48 -23.13 19.23
N LYS A 469 -12.23 -22.68 18.23
CA LYS A 469 -13.69 -22.50 18.37
C LYS A 469 -14.40 -23.81 18.66
N LEU A 470 -14.06 -24.89 17.98
CA LEU A 470 -14.66 -26.21 18.20
C LEU A 470 -14.33 -26.74 19.60
N TYR A 471 -13.11 -26.52 20.07
CA TYR A 471 -12.68 -26.83 21.43
C TYR A 471 -13.51 -26.07 22.47
N VAL A 472 -13.61 -24.74 22.32
CA VAL A 472 -14.42 -23.89 23.23
C VAL A 472 -15.89 -24.28 23.19
N GLY A 473 -16.45 -24.53 22.00
CA GLY A 473 -17.83 -24.98 21.84
C GLY A 473 -18.10 -26.28 22.57
N SER A 474 -17.23 -27.28 22.38
CA SER A 474 -17.34 -28.60 23.04
C SER A 474 -17.20 -28.51 24.56
N TYR A 475 -16.30 -27.66 25.05
CA TYR A 475 -16.16 -27.39 26.48
C TYR A 475 -17.43 -26.77 27.05
N LEU A 476 -17.96 -25.73 26.40
CA LEU A 476 -19.17 -25.03 26.83
C LEU A 476 -20.38 -25.97 26.90
N GLU A 477 -20.54 -26.88 25.92
CA GLU A 477 -21.60 -27.90 25.98
C GLU A 477 -21.47 -28.81 27.21
N ARG A 478 -20.25 -29.30 27.48
CA ARG A 478 -19.99 -30.20 28.61
C ARG A 478 -20.19 -29.51 29.95
N ALA A 479 -19.66 -28.29 30.11
CA ALA A 479 -19.69 -27.56 31.37
C ALA A 479 -21.12 -27.10 31.73
N TYR A 480 -21.96 -26.80 30.74
CA TYR A 480 -23.31 -26.28 30.95
C TYR A 480 -24.43 -27.30 30.79
N ASP A 481 -24.13 -28.55 30.45
CA ASP A 481 -25.15 -29.60 30.33
C ASP A 481 -26.12 -29.70 31.52
N PRO A 482 -25.67 -29.62 32.80
CA PRO A 482 -26.60 -29.69 33.94
C PRO A 482 -27.36 -28.37 34.20
N VAL A 483 -26.90 -27.24 33.64
CA VAL A 483 -27.43 -25.90 33.96
C VAL A 483 -28.81 -25.67 33.34
N TRP A 484 -29.14 -26.36 32.25
CA TRP A 484 -30.38 -26.16 31.50
C TRP A 484 -31.66 -26.58 32.25
N GLU A 485 -31.52 -27.30 33.37
CA GLU A 485 -32.61 -27.73 34.26
C GLU A 485 -32.67 -26.90 35.56
N THR A 486 -31.92 -25.79 35.63
CA THR A 486 -31.87 -24.90 36.80
C THR A 486 -32.62 -23.59 36.56
N ALA A 487 -32.96 -22.89 37.65
CA ALA A 487 -33.58 -21.55 37.58
C ALA A 487 -32.69 -20.49 36.89
N GLN A 488 -31.38 -20.75 36.73
CA GLN A 488 -30.44 -19.83 36.07
C GLN A 488 -30.35 -20.04 34.55
N ALA A 489 -31.01 -21.08 34.02
CA ALA A 489 -30.88 -21.50 32.63
C ALA A 489 -31.17 -20.37 31.61
N MET A 490 -32.13 -19.49 31.87
CA MET A 490 -32.44 -18.37 30.96
C MET A 490 -31.35 -17.32 30.87
N ARG A 491 -30.69 -17.01 31.98
CA ARG A 491 -29.57 -16.05 31.99
C ARG A 491 -28.42 -16.59 31.16
N PHE A 492 -28.14 -17.89 31.27
CA PHE A 492 -27.12 -18.54 30.45
C PHE A 492 -27.54 -18.70 28.99
N LEU A 493 -28.82 -19.00 28.72
CA LEU A 493 -29.35 -19.10 27.36
C LEU A 493 -29.10 -17.82 26.55
N GLN A 494 -29.38 -16.64 27.13
CA GLN A 494 -29.13 -15.36 26.46
C GLN A 494 -27.63 -15.14 26.16
N LYS A 495 -26.73 -15.53 27.07
CA LYS A 495 -25.29 -15.48 26.85
C LYS A 495 -24.84 -16.46 25.75
N PHE A 496 -25.34 -17.70 25.77
CA PHE A 496 -25.07 -18.74 24.77
C PHE A 496 -25.57 -18.35 23.38
N GLN A 497 -26.75 -17.75 23.26
CA GLN A 497 -27.27 -17.25 21.96
C GLN A 497 -26.37 -16.17 21.35
N ARG A 498 -25.78 -15.29 22.18
CA ARG A 498 -24.84 -14.26 21.70
C ARG A 498 -23.51 -14.86 21.22
N ILE A 499 -23.06 -15.95 21.83
CA ILE A 499 -21.79 -16.64 21.50
C ILE A 499 -21.97 -17.62 20.34
N GLY A 500 -23.13 -18.27 20.25
CA GLY A 500 -23.51 -19.18 19.17
C GLY A 500 -23.50 -18.56 17.77
N ARG A 501 -23.42 -17.22 17.67
CA ARG A 501 -23.21 -16.50 16.40
C ARG A 501 -21.78 -16.62 15.86
N VAL A 502 -20.81 -16.95 16.72
CA VAL A 502 -19.38 -16.95 16.39
C VAL A 502 -18.74 -18.32 16.66
N ILE A 503 -19.18 -18.99 17.73
CA ILE A 503 -18.73 -20.34 18.10
C ILE A 503 -19.82 -21.33 17.72
N PRO A 504 -19.50 -22.42 17.01
CA PRO A 504 -20.45 -23.48 16.73
C PRO A 504 -20.81 -24.18 18.04
N VAL A 505 -22.08 -24.06 18.42
CA VAL A 505 -22.67 -24.61 19.64
C VAL A 505 -23.85 -25.49 19.20
N VAL A 506 -24.09 -26.61 19.88
CA VAL A 506 -25.15 -27.57 19.55
C VAL A 506 -26.51 -26.89 19.49
N ALA A 507 -27.37 -27.38 18.58
CA ALA A 507 -28.68 -26.82 18.22
C ALA A 507 -29.41 -26.21 19.42
N MET A 508 -29.55 -24.87 19.39
CA MET A 508 -30.16 -24.10 20.48
C MET A 508 -31.58 -24.60 20.80
N GLU A 509 -32.30 -25.13 19.81
CA GLU A 509 -33.63 -25.74 19.96
C GLU A 509 -33.69 -26.85 21.03
N ILE A 510 -32.64 -27.66 21.16
CA ILE A 510 -32.58 -28.72 22.17
C ILE A 510 -32.55 -28.09 23.58
N LYS A 511 -31.77 -27.02 23.75
CA LYS A 511 -31.66 -26.27 25.01
C LYS A 511 -32.96 -25.55 25.35
N HIS A 512 -33.60 -24.93 24.35
CA HIS A 512 -34.93 -24.33 24.51
C HIS A 512 -35.94 -25.35 25.04
N ASN A 513 -35.98 -26.55 24.46
CA ASN A 513 -36.90 -27.61 24.89
C ASN A 513 -36.60 -28.12 26.31
N ARG A 514 -35.33 -28.27 26.70
CA ARG A 514 -34.97 -28.67 28.09
C ARG A 514 -35.48 -27.66 29.12
N ILE A 515 -35.30 -26.37 28.86
CA ILE A 515 -35.79 -25.30 29.74
C ILE A 515 -37.33 -25.32 29.83
N LEU A 516 -38.01 -25.49 28.70
CA LEU A 516 -39.48 -25.56 28.67
C LEU A 516 -40.01 -26.79 29.42
N ASN A 517 -39.34 -27.94 29.32
CA ASN A 517 -39.69 -29.15 30.06
C ASN A 517 -39.50 -28.97 31.56
N GLN A 518 -38.43 -28.31 32.00
CA GLN A 518 -38.24 -27.99 33.42
C GLN A 518 -39.34 -27.03 33.91
N LEU A 519 -39.73 -26.04 33.11
CA LEU A 519 -40.81 -25.13 33.43
C LEU A 519 -42.16 -25.87 33.56
N LEU A 520 -42.43 -26.86 32.69
CA LEU A 520 -43.60 -27.75 32.83
C LEU A 520 -43.58 -28.51 34.15
N ALA A 521 -42.44 -29.09 34.52
CA ALA A 521 -42.27 -29.82 35.77
C ALA A 521 -42.44 -28.91 37.01
N ASP A 522 -41.97 -27.66 36.93
CA ASP A 522 -42.18 -26.67 37.98
C ASP A 522 -43.65 -26.26 38.11
N MET A 523 -44.38 -26.11 36.98
CA MET A 523 -45.84 -25.89 37.02
C MET A 523 -46.57 -27.08 37.66
N ASP A 524 -46.17 -28.32 37.36
CA ASP A 524 -46.70 -29.52 38.01
C ASP A 524 -46.47 -29.54 39.52
N ARG A 525 -45.27 -29.12 39.96
CA ARG A 525 -44.96 -28.98 41.39
C ARG A 525 -45.85 -27.92 42.04
N LEU A 526 -46.04 -26.77 41.40
CA LEU A 526 -46.94 -25.72 41.89
C LEU A 526 -48.39 -26.18 41.98
N SER A 527 -48.90 -26.92 40.99
CA SER A 527 -50.24 -27.52 41.07
C SER A 527 -50.40 -28.43 42.28
N ARG A 528 -49.39 -29.26 42.59
CA ARG A 528 -49.42 -30.12 43.80
C ARG A 528 -49.35 -29.32 45.10
N VAL A 529 -48.56 -28.25 45.15
CA VAL A 529 -48.48 -27.36 46.32
C VAL A 529 -49.82 -26.67 46.56
N LEU A 530 -50.47 -26.17 45.50
CA LEU A 530 -51.81 -25.57 45.58
C LEU A 530 -52.86 -26.57 46.05
N ALA A 531 -52.80 -27.83 45.61
CA ALA A 531 -53.70 -28.87 46.07
C ALA A 531 -53.48 -29.25 47.54
N LYS A 532 -52.23 -29.22 48.03
CA LYS A 532 -51.88 -29.63 49.40
C LYS A 532 -52.07 -28.52 50.45
N PHE A 533 -51.78 -27.28 50.09
CA PHE A 533 -51.74 -26.13 51.01
C PHE A 533 -52.79 -25.06 50.67
N GLY A 534 -53.72 -25.34 49.76
CA GLY A 534 -54.74 -24.37 49.32
C GLY A 534 -55.69 -23.93 50.43
N ASP A 535 -56.02 -24.84 51.37
CA ASP A 535 -56.92 -24.57 52.48
C ASP A 535 -56.20 -23.91 53.67
N GLU A 536 -54.98 -24.36 53.98
CA GLU A 536 -54.09 -23.79 54.99
C GLU A 536 -52.67 -23.57 54.45
N PRO A 537 -52.39 -22.41 53.85
CA PRO A 537 -51.06 -22.10 53.38
C PRO A 537 -50.13 -21.76 54.55
N PRO A 538 -48.81 -21.93 54.38
CA PRO A 538 -47.83 -21.47 55.36
C PRO A 538 -47.83 -19.93 55.38
N ILE A 539 -48.27 -19.35 56.51
CA ILE A 539 -48.37 -17.90 56.72
C ILE A 539 -47.18 -17.44 57.56
N PRO A 540 -46.52 -16.30 57.23
CA PRO A 540 -45.47 -15.74 58.07
C PRO A 540 -46.00 -15.30 59.45
N ASN A 541 -45.15 -15.40 60.48
CA ASN A 541 -45.50 -14.94 61.82
C ASN A 541 -45.92 -13.46 61.80
N ASN A 542 -46.93 -13.10 62.62
CA ASN A 542 -47.55 -11.76 62.73
C ASN A 542 -48.53 -11.35 61.61
N PHE A 543 -48.91 -12.25 60.70
CA PHE A 543 -50.01 -12.00 59.75
C PHE A 543 -51.34 -12.57 60.26
N SER A 544 -52.44 -11.86 59.98
CA SER A 544 -53.78 -12.44 60.20
C SER A 544 -53.97 -13.65 59.28
N PRO A 545 -54.71 -14.69 59.71
CA PRO A 545 -54.93 -15.89 58.90
C PRO A 545 -55.49 -15.60 57.50
N THR A 546 -56.38 -14.62 57.36
CA THR A 546 -56.95 -14.25 56.07
C THR A 546 -55.97 -13.45 55.22
N THR A 547 -55.34 -12.41 55.77
CA THR A 547 -54.40 -11.56 55.03
C THR A 547 -53.19 -12.38 54.57
N GLY A 548 -52.73 -13.33 55.40
CA GLY A 548 -51.68 -14.29 55.06
C GLY A 548 -52.04 -15.18 53.88
N LYS A 549 -53.26 -15.75 53.86
CA LYS A 549 -53.78 -16.56 52.73
C LYS A 549 -53.84 -15.76 51.42
N MET A 550 -54.31 -14.52 51.48
CA MET A 550 -54.39 -13.66 50.31
C MET A 550 -53.00 -13.24 49.80
N MET A 551 -52.08 -12.88 50.71
CA MET A 551 -50.70 -12.54 50.37
C MET A 551 -49.97 -13.71 49.73
N TRP A 552 -50.21 -14.94 50.20
CA TRP A 552 -49.64 -16.15 49.61
C TRP A 552 -50.11 -16.35 48.15
N CYS A 553 -51.41 -16.22 47.88
CA CYS A 553 -51.93 -16.29 46.50
C CYS A 553 -51.38 -15.17 45.61
N ALA A 554 -51.33 -13.93 46.10
CA ALA A 554 -50.80 -12.79 45.36
C ALA A 554 -49.31 -12.93 45.04
N THR A 555 -48.53 -13.49 45.97
CA THR A 555 -47.09 -13.75 45.79
C THR A 555 -46.87 -14.84 44.73
N LEU A 556 -47.63 -15.93 44.79
CA LEU A 556 -47.57 -17.00 43.78
C LEU A 556 -47.96 -16.52 42.39
N GLN A 557 -49.01 -15.70 42.29
CA GLN A 557 -49.40 -15.06 41.04
C GLN A 557 -48.27 -14.19 40.48
N ARG A 558 -47.69 -13.32 41.32
CA ARG A 558 -46.60 -12.43 40.90
C ARG A 558 -45.35 -13.20 40.45
N CYS A 559 -44.99 -14.28 41.16
CA CYS A 559 -43.87 -15.14 40.80
C CYS A 559 -44.09 -15.86 39.46
N LEU A 560 -45.33 -16.30 39.20
CA LEU A 560 -45.72 -16.92 37.94
C LEU A 560 -45.63 -15.94 36.78
N GLU A 561 -46.17 -14.73 36.94
CA GLU A 561 -46.13 -13.67 35.92
C GLU A 561 -44.68 -13.30 35.57
N LEU A 562 -43.82 -13.07 36.57
CA LEU A 562 -42.39 -12.80 36.36
C LEU A 562 -41.69 -13.91 35.58
N ARG A 563 -41.96 -15.18 35.93
CA ARG A 563 -41.34 -16.32 35.25
C ARG A 563 -41.83 -16.43 33.81
N LEU A 564 -43.11 -16.15 33.53
CA LEU A 564 -43.61 -16.15 32.15
C LEU A 564 -42.97 -15.03 31.32
N GLU A 565 -42.80 -13.84 31.88
CA GLU A 565 -42.12 -12.71 31.23
C GLU A 565 -40.67 -13.05 30.88
N GLU A 566 -39.92 -13.66 31.81
CA GLU A 566 -38.53 -14.08 31.58
C GLU A 566 -38.41 -15.12 30.44
N HIS A 567 -39.38 -16.02 30.32
CA HIS A 567 -39.39 -17.10 29.33
C HIS A 567 -40.18 -16.77 28.03
N ALA A 568 -40.75 -15.57 27.91
CA ALA A 568 -41.57 -15.19 26.75
C ALA A 568 -40.93 -15.46 25.36
N PRO A 569 -39.62 -15.21 25.14
CA PRO A 569 -39.00 -15.40 23.83
C PRO A 569 -38.97 -16.84 23.31
N ILE A 570 -39.16 -17.84 24.20
CA ILE A 570 -39.00 -19.26 23.88
C ILE A 570 -40.34 -20.01 23.79
N LEU A 571 -41.47 -19.33 24.03
CA LEU A 571 -42.81 -19.94 24.10
C LEU A 571 -43.47 -20.21 22.73
N HIS A 572 -42.81 -19.84 21.62
CA HIS A 572 -43.36 -20.02 20.27
C HIS A 572 -43.37 -21.48 19.79
N SER A 573 -42.61 -22.37 20.45
CA SER A 573 -42.57 -23.79 20.14
C SER A 573 -43.84 -24.53 20.55
N GLU A 574 -44.02 -25.75 20.05
CA GLU A 574 -45.14 -26.60 20.45
C GLU A 574 -45.14 -26.93 21.95
N THR A 575 -43.95 -27.19 22.52
CA THR A 575 -43.71 -27.34 23.96
C THR A 575 -44.01 -26.05 24.73
N GLY A 576 -43.68 -24.88 24.17
CA GLY A 576 -44.01 -23.57 24.73
C GLY A 576 -45.52 -23.32 24.84
N ARG A 577 -46.30 -23.76 23.83
CA ARG A 577 -47.77 -23.70 23.90
C ARG A 577 -48.34 -24.58 25.00
N GLN A 578 -47.74 -25.75 25.27
CA GLN A 578 -48.15 -26.61 26.37
C GLN A 578 -47.87 -25.95 27.73
N VAL A 579 -46.70 -25.32 27.89
CA VAL A 579 -46.36 -24.52 29.07
C VAL A 579 -47.41 -23.44 29.30
N PHE A 580 -47.76 -22.68 28.26
CA PHE A 580 -48.71 -21.58 28.36
C PHE A 580 -50.12 -22.04 28.76
N ARG A 581 -50.60 -23.17 28.22
CA ARG A 581 -51.88 -23.77 28.63
C ARG A 581 -51.88 -24.14 30.10
N LYS A 582 -50.81 -24.78 30.56
CA LYS A 582 -50.66 -25.23 31.96
C LYS A 582 -50.54 -24.05 32.92
N TYR A 583 -49.77 -23.03 32.53
CA TYR A 583 -49.67 -21.76 33.22
C TYR A 583 -51.06 -21.12 33.42
N LYS A 584 -51.86 -21.01 32.35
CA LYS A 584 -53.21 -20.43 32.42
C LYS A 584 -54.11 -21.20 33.39
N ASN A 585 -54.03 -22.53 33.38
CA ASN A 585 -54.80 -23.37 34.30
C ASN A 585 -54.39 -23.10 35.76
N VAL A 586 -53.09 -23.11 36.07
CA VAL A 586 -52.56 -22.84 37.43
C VAL A 586 -52.93 -21.43 37.89
N LEU A 587 -52.80 -20.42 37.04
CA LEU A 587 -53.19 -19.05 37.34
C LEU A 587 -54.68 -18.92 37.67
N THR A 588 -55.53 -19.59 36.88
CA THR A 588 -56.99 -19.61 37.13
C THR A 588 -57.30 -20.21 38.50
N THR A 589 -56.62 -21.31 38.87
CA THR A 589 -56.76 -21.93 40.20
C THR A 589 -56.31 -21.00 41.33
N ILE A 590 -55.19 -20.28 41.18
CA ILE A 590 -54.70 -19.33 42.20
C ILE A 590 -55.69 -18.17 42.40
N VAL A 591 -56.20 -17.60 41.31
CA VAL A 591 -57.17 -16.49 41.36
C VAL A 591 -58.49 -16.95 42.00
N GLN A 592 -58.95 -18.16 41.68
CA GLN A 592 -60.13 -18.76 42.31
C GLN A 592 -59.94 -18.97 43.82
N LEU A 593 -58.78 -19.49 44.24
CA LEU A 593 -58.43 -19.65 45.65
C LEU A 593 -58.39 -18.29 46.39
N GLY A 594 -57.73 -17.28 45.80
CA GLY A 594 -57.69 -15.93 46.37
C GLY A 594 -59.08 -15.30 46.54
N ASN A 595 -59.94 -15.44 45.53
CA ASN A 595 -61.33 -14.96 45.58
C ASN A 595 -62.19 -15.73 46.60
N ASN A 596 -61.96 -17.04 46.77
CA ASN A 596 -62.65 -17.83 47.78
C ASN A 596 -62.25 -17.41 49.20
N HIS A 597 -60.96 -17.17 49.44
CA HIS A 597 -60.48 -16.65 50.74
C HIS A 597 -61.06 -15.26 51.05
N LEU A 598 -61.14 -14.38 50.05
CA LEU A 598 -61.77 -13.05 50.18
C LEU A 598 -63.28 -13.16 50.49
N ARG A 599 -64.00 -14.03 49.79
CA ARG A 599 -65.43 -14.26 50.01
C ARG A 599 -65.71 -14.84 51.39
N ASN A 600 -64.91 -15.82 51.84
CA ASN A 600 -65.03 -16.40 53.17
C ASN A 600 -64.81 -15.36 54.27
N TRP A 601 -63.85 -14.44 54.10
CA TRP A 601 -63.66 -13.32 55.02
C TRP A 601 -64.81 -12.33 55.02
N ALA A 602 -65.32 -11.97 53.84
CA ALA A 602 -66.48 -11.07 53.73
C ALA A 602 -67.72 -11.68 54.41
N LEU A 603 -67.97 -12.97 54.24
CA LEU A 603 -69.06 -13.69 54.90
C LEU A 603 -68.87 -13.81 56.41
N LEU A 604 -67.65 -14.07 56.89
CA LEU A 604 -67.33 -14.08 58.32
C LEU A 604 -67.52 -12.71 58.97
N ASN A 605 -67.14 -11.62 58.29
CA ASN A 605 -67.34 -10.25 58.76
C ASN A 605 -68.81 -9.82 58.77
N VAL A 606 -69.60 -10.24 57.78
CA VAL A 606 -71.05 -9.99 57.76
C VAL A 606 -71.75 -10.75 58.90
N CYS A 607 -71.35 -12.00 59.17
CA CYS A 607 -71.87 -12.76 60.31
C CYS A 607 -71.40 -12.22 61.68
N SER A 608 -70.20 -11.66 61.81
CA SER A 608 -69.75 -11.02 63.06
C SER A 608 -70.43 -9.68 63.31
N SER A 609 -70.76 -8.92 62.26
CA SER A 609 -71.56 -7.68 62.39
C SER A 609 -73.00 -7.95 62.82
N ILE A 610 -73.56 -9.12 62.49
CA ILE A 610 -74.90 -9.54 62.94
C ILE A 610 -74.90 -10.04 64.39
N LYS A 611 -73.75 -10.48 64.93
CA LYS A 611 -73.63 -10.91 66.34
C LYS A 611 -73.43 -9.78 67.35
N PHE A 612 -73.25 -8.53 66.92
CA PHE A 612 -73.15 -7.36 67.82
C PHE A 612 -74.45 -6.54 67.92
N THR A 613 -75.55 -7.02 67.34
CA THR A 613 -76.91 -6.52 67.61
C THR A 613 -77.72 -7.64 68.24
N PHE A 614 -77.53 -7.83 69.54
CA PHE A 614 -78.56 -8.24 70.48
C PHE A 614 -78.28 -7.59 71.84
#